data_AF-A0A3D5FVP7-F1
#
_entry.id   AF-A0A3D5FVP7-F1
#
_cell.length_a   1.000
_cell.length_b   1.000
_cell.length_c   1.000
_cell.angle_alpha   90.00
_cell.angle_beta   90.00
_cell.angle_gamma   90.00
#
_symmetry.space_group_name_H-M   'P 1'
#
loop_
_entity.id
_entity.type
_entity.pdbx_description
1 polymer ?
#
loop_
_entity_poly.entity_id
_entity_poly.type
_entity_poly.pdbx_seq_one_letter_code
_entity_poly.pdbx_strand_id
1 'polypeptide(L)'
;EDFDGRVVAPLLKGLDNDGVPVRGLMTPDHRTPIPNRTHTREPVPFVLWGEGIDADDMSTYDEVGAELGSQQVEHGHRLMATLLQK
;
A
#
# COMPACT_ATOMS: atom_id res chain seq x y z
N GLU A 1 -13.82 -1.29 3.94
CA GLU A 1 -14.07 -2.57 4.65
C GLU A 1 -14.21 -3.78 3.73
N ASP A 2 -15.10 -3.80 2.73
CA ASP A 2 -15.27 -5.00 1.86
C ASP A 2 -13.99 -5.50 1.19
N PHE A 3 -13.16 -4.58 0.68
CA PHE A 3 -11.87 -4.95 0.07
C PHE A 3 -10.92 -5.61 1.09
N ASP A 4 -10.85 -5.06 2.30
CA ASP A 4 -10.02 -5.60 3.38
C ASP A 4 -10.47 -7.02 3.76
N GLY A 5 -11.75 -7.19 4.09
CA GLY A 5 -12.28 -8.47 4.55
C GLY A 5 -12.39 -9.55 3.45
N ARG A 6 -12.60 -9.17 2.19
CA ARG A 6 -12.86 -10.13 1.09
C ARG A 6 -11.66 -10.39 0.20
N VAL A 7 -10.65 -9.51 0.21
CA VAL A 7 -9.47 -9.62 -0.66
C VAL A 7 -8.20 -9.67 0.17
N VAL A 8 -7.93 -8.64 0.97
CA VAL A 8 -6.64 -8.51 1.70
C VAL A 8 -6.50 -9.60 2.76
N ALA A 9 -7.48 -9.75 3.65
CA ALA A 9 -7.40 -10.73 4.74
C ALA A 9 -7.31 -12.19 4.24
N PRO A 10 -8.11 -12.66 3.26
CA PRO A 10 -7.94 -14.01 2.71
C PRO A 10 -6.61 -14.22 1.99
N LEU A 11 -6.11 -13.21 1.27
CA LEU A 11 -4.81 -13.26 0.60
C LEU A 11 -3.69 -13.44 1.63
N LEU A 12 -3.64 -12.58 2.66
CA LEU A 12 -2.61 -12.67 3.71
C LEU A 12 -2.66 -14.00 4.45
N LYS A 13 -3.87 -14.50 4.77
CA LYS A 13 -4.03 -15.83 5.37
C LYS A 13 -3.51 -16.95 4.47
N GLY A 14 -3.74 -16.85 3.16
CA GLY A 14 -3.21 -17.81 2.18
C GLY A 14 -1.68 -17.82 2.16
N LEU A 15 -1.07 -16.64 2.06
CA LEU A 15 0.38 -16.48 2.04
C LEU A 15 1.04 -16.98 3.33
N ASP A 16 0.43 -16.72 4.49
CA ASP A 16 0.90 -17.23 5.78
C ASP A 16 0.86 -18.77 5.84
N ASN A 17 -0.21 -19.39 5.34
CA ASN A 17 -0.31 -20.86 5.27
C ASN A 17 0.73 -21.49 4.33
N ASP A 18 1.08 -20.81 3.25
CA ASP A 18 2.10 -21.29 2.30
C ASP A 18 3.52 -21.24 2.91
N GLY A 19 3.74 -20.42 3.94
CA GLY A 19 4.98 -20.36 4.70
C GLY A 19 6.19 -19.87 3.88
N VAL A 20 5.94 -19.23 2.74
CA VAL A 20 6.98 -18.70 1.86
C VAL A 20 7.24 -17.23 2.15
N PRO A 21 8.50 -16.76 2.06
CA PRO A 21 8.78 -15.35 2.17
C PRO A 21 8.14 -14.57 1.01
N VAL A 22 7.49 -13.45 1.34
CA VAL A 22 6.76 -12.62 0.38
C VAL A 22 7.04 -11.15 0.61
N ARG A 23 6.87 -10.37 -0.47
CA ARG A 23 6.79 -8.91 -0.41
C ARG A 23 5.54 -8.45 -1.13
N GLY A 24 4.84 -7.50 -0.52
CA GLY A 24 3.63 -6.89 -1.04
C GLY A 24 3.83 -5.40 -1.25
N LEU A 25 3.20 -4.90 -2.31
CA LEU A 25 2.94 -3.48 -2.53
C LEU A 25 1.43 -3.31 -2.72
N MET A 26 0.82 -2.43 -1.95
CA MET A 26 -0.58 -2.04 -2.13
C MET A 26 -0.67 -0.53 -2.28
N THR A 27 -1.42 -0.08 -3.28
CA THR A 27 -1.73 1.33 -3.56
C THR A 27 -2.97 1.40 -4.46
N PRO A 28 -3.83 2.42 -4.33
CA PRO A 28 -4.73 2.82 -5.40
C PRO A 28 -3.93 3.33 -6.61
N ASP A 29 -4.58 3.44 -7.77
CA ASP A 29 -4.02 4.04 -8.98
C ASP A 29 -4.15 5.57 -8.99
N HIS A 30 -5.27 6.09 -8.50
CA HIS A 30 -5.52 7.53 -8.36
C HIS A 30 -6.57 7.84 -7.28
N ARG A 31 -6.66 9.11 -6.86
CA ARG A 31 -7.76 9.57 -5.99
C ARG A 31 -9.01 9.87 -6.78
N THR A 32 -10.16 9.52 -6.19
CA THR A 32 -11.49 9.88 -6.68
C THR A 32 -12.34 10.41 -5.53
N PRO A 33 -12.10 11.65 -5.06
CA PRO A 33 -12.84 12.21 -3.93
C PRO A 33 -14.34 12.25 -4.22
N ILE A 34 -15.15 11.77 -3.26
CA ILE A 34 -16.61 11.71 -3.37
C ILE A 34 -17.22 13.07 -3.79
N PRO A 35 -16.81 14.23 -3.21
CA PRO A 35 -17.36 15.52 -3.61
C PRO A 35 -17.10 15.89 -5.07
N ASN A 36 -15.95 15.46 -5.60
CA ASN A 36 -15.49 15.83 -6.95
C ASN A 36 -16.04 14.89 -8.02
N ARG A 37 -16.35 13.63 -7.66
CA ARG A 37 -16.85 12.58 -8.57
C ARG A 37 -15.99 12.38 -9.82
N THR A 38 -14.72 12.75 -9.74
CA THR A 38 -13.74 12.65 -10.81
C THR A 38 -12.37 12.41 -10.21
N HIS A 39 -11.44 11.99 -11.05
CA HIS A 39 -10.07 11.75 -10.63
C HIS A 39 -9.39 13.07 -10.31
N THR A 40 -8.55 13.05 -9.28
CA THR A 40 -7.76 14.21 -8.90
C THR A 40 -6.28 13.84 -8.83
N ARG A 41 -5.39 14.84 -8.73
CA ARG A 41 -3.93 14.66 -8.89
C ARG A 41 -3.20 14.51 -7.56
N GLU A 42 -3.94 14.59 -6.45
CA GLU A 42 -3.46 14.41 -5.10
C GLU A 42 -2.87 13.01 -4.94
N PRO A 43 -1.80 12.87 -4.15
CA PRO A 43 -1.11 11.60 -3.95
C PRO A 43 -2.04 10.59 -3.26
N VAL A 44 -1.86 9.31 -3.57
CA VAL A 44 -2.54 8.18 -2.92
C VAL A 44 -1.62 7.52 -1.90
N PRO A 45 -2.16 6.93 -0.82
CA PRO A 45 -1.35 6.15 0.11
C PRO A 45 -0.83 4.88 -0.58
N PHE A 46 0.34 4.41 -0.14
CA PHE A 46 0.85 3.09 -0.50
C PHE A 46 1.48 2.42 0.73
N VAL A 47 1.60 1.08 0.69
CA VAL A 47 2.34 0.31 1.69
C VAL A 47 3.26 -0.68 1.00
N LEU A 48 4.50 -0.75 1.47
CA LEU A 48 5.44 -1.84 1.21
C LEU A 48 5.44 -2.72 2.45
N TRP A 49 5.27 -4.02 2.29
CA TRP A 49 5.21 -4.97 3.40
C TRP A 49 5.89 -6.29 3.06
N GLY A 50 6.47 -6.96 4.06
CA GLY A 50 6.98 -8.32 3.94
C GLY A 50 8.49 -8.42 4.16
N GLU A 51 9.09 -9.48 3.63
CA GLU A 51 10.50 -9.82 3.86
C GLU A 51 11.44 -8.71 3.40
N GLY A 52 12.40 -8.32 4.24
CA GLY A 52 13.42 -7.31 3.90
C GLY A 52 12.89 -5.87 3.84
N ILE A 53 11.65 -5.62 4.27
CA ILE A 53 11.08 -4.28 4.38
C ILE A 53 11.04 -3.88 5.84
N ASP A 54 11.78 -2.82 6.19
CA ASP A 54 11.73 -2.22 7.51
C ASP A 54 10.40 -1.47 7.69
N ALA A 55 9.66 -1.80 8.75
CA ALA A 55 8.46 -1.09 9.13
C ALA A 55 8.80 0.31 9.67
N ASP A 56 7.96 1.28 9.36
CA ASP A 56 7.99 2.59 10.01
C ASP A 56 7.01 2.64 11.19
N ASP A 57 6.83 3.83 11.77
CA ASP A 57 6.02 4.02 12.96
C ASP A 57 4.49 4.07 12.66
N MET A 58 4.08 3.87 11.41
CA MET A 58 2.67 3.97 11.02
C MET A 58 1.88 2.71 11.36
N SER A 59 0.73 2.91 12.03
CA SER A 59 -0.17 1.83 12.43
C SER A 59 -1.50 1.79 11.68
N THR A 60 -1.75 2.75 10.78
CA THR A 60 -2.99 2.84 9.98
C THR A 60 -2.68 3.05 8.51
N TYR A 61 -3.58 2.57 7.65
CA TYR A 61 -3.53 2.79 6.21
C TYR A 61 -4.62 3.79 5.81
N ASP A 62 -4.26 5.07 5.81
CA ASP A 62 -5.12 6.17 5.41
C ASP A 62 -4.24 7.32 4.89
N GLU A 63 -4.87 8.36 4.36
CA GLU A 63 -4.13 9.42 3.68
C GLU A 63 -3.38 10.35 4.63
N VAL A 64 -3.82 10.48 5.89
CA VAL A 64 -3.12 11.29 6.90
C VAL A 64 -1.88 10.54 7.38
N GLY A 65 -2.01 9.24 7.64
CA GLY A 65 -0.90 8.39 8.01
C GLY A 65 0.17 8.31 6.92
N ALA A 66 -0.24 8.24 5.65
CA ALA A 66 0.69 8.22 4.52
C ALA A 66 1.50 9.52 4.38
N GLU A 67 0.96 10.68 4.76
CA GLU A 67 1.71 11.94 4.79
C GLU A 67 2.84 11.94 5.85
N LEU A 68 2.66 11.17 6.92
CA LEU A 68 3.63 11.03 8.01
C LEU A 68 4.56 9.83 7.84
N GLY A 69 4.28 8.96 6.86
CA GLY A 69 5.07 7.77 6.57
C GLY A 69 6.51 8.08 6.16
N SER A 70 7.37 7.09 6.34
CA SER A 70 8.82 7.21 6.13
C SER A 70 9.25 7.45 4.68
N GLN A 71 8.38 7.28 3.70
CA GLN A 71 8.69 7.38 2.27
C GLN A 71 7.64 8.16 1.50
N GLN A 72 8.10 9.07 0.62
CA GLN A 72 7.27 9.82 -0.31
C GLN A 72 7.77 9.57 -1.73
N VAL A 73 6.86 9.19 -2.64
CA VAL A 73 7.20 8.83 -4.02
C VAL A 73 6.43 9.72 -4.99
N GLU A 74 7.15 10.58 -5.71
CA GLU A 74 6.56 11.52 -6.67
C GLU A 74 5.97 10.81 -7.91
N HIS A 75 6.52 9.65 -8.30
CA HIS A 75 6.12 8.95 -9.51
C HIS A 75 5.80 7.48 -9.23
N GLY A 76 4.53 7.11 -9.38
CA GLY A 76 4.03 5.77 -9.06
C GLY A 76 4.76 4.61 -9.75
N HIS A 77 5.27 4.81 -10.98
CA HIS A 77 6.04 3.77 -11.68
C HIS A 77 7.32 3.35 -10.94
N ARG A 78 7.83 4.18 -10.02
CA ARG A 78 9.01 3.86 -9.21
C ARG A 78 8.70 2.84 -8.11
N LEU A 79 7.44 2.68 -7.70
CA LEU A 79 7.08 1.78 -6.60
C LEU A 79 7.47 0.32 -6.88
N MET A 80 7.33 -0.13 -8.13
CA MET A 80 7.78 -1.47 -8.53
C MET A 80 9.29 -1.65 -8.42
N ALA A 81 10.07 -0.65 -8.84
CA ALA A 81 11.52 -0.69 -8.68
C ALA A 81 11.91 -0.70 -7.19
N THR A 82 11.24 0.11 -6.36
CA THR A 82 11.46 0.13 -4.90
C THR A 82 11.19 -1.23 -4.26
N LEU A 83 10.08 -1.90 -4.61
CA LEU A 83 9.73 -3.22 -4.09
C LEU A 83 10.79 -4.29 -4.42
N LEU A 84 11.33 -4.26 -5.64
CA LEU A 84 12.29 -5.26 -6.13
C LEU A 84 13.73 -5.02 -5.65
N GLN A 85 14.07 -3.80 -5.24
CA GLN A 85 15.41 -3.41 -4.80
C GLN A 85 15.63 -3.53 -3.29
N LYS A 86 14.56 -3.70 -2.51
CA LYS A 86 14.66 -4.09 -1.10
C LYS A 86 15.13 -5.54 -0.98
#